data_AF-A0A447L2D9-F1
#
_entry.id   AF-A0A447L2D9-F1
#
_cell.length_a   1.000
_cell.length_b   1.000
_cell.length_c   1.000
_cell.angle_alpha   90.00
_cell.angle_beta   90.00
_cell.angle_gamma   90.00
#
_symmetry.space_group_name_H-M   'P 1'
#
loop_
_entity.id
_entity.type
_entity.pdbx_description
1 polymer ?
#
loop_
_entity_poly.entity_id
_entity_poly.type
_entity_poly.pdbx_seq_one_letter_code
_entity_poly.pdbx_strand_id
1 'polypeptide(L)'
;MPLLSLSRLRPWLWLLCCLPLWAQAGPASDFAAASRAQQARLLQAWAAEPDAARLPLLQALKQEKVVIDGAGQAFVQQGDKLLPLEGDAAVQGR
;
A
#
# COMPACT_ATOMS: atom_id res chain seq x y z
N MET A 1 -18.56 38.39 17.18
CA MET A 1 -17.67 37.35 16.63
C MET A 1 -18.20 36.98 15.25
N PRO A 2 -17.62 37.48 14.16
CA PRO A 2 -18.19 37.25 12.83
C PRO A 2 -18.08 35.76 12.54
N LEU A 3 -19.23 35.11 12.33
CA LEU A 3 -19.30 33.77 11.76
C LEU A 3 -18.57 33.85 10.41
N LEU A 4 -17.34 33.35 10.37
CA LEU A 4 -16.58 33.17 9.14
C LEU A 4 -17.51 32.45 8.17
N SER A 5 -17.95 33.16 7.12
CA SER A 5 -18.91 32.65 6.14
C SER A 5 -18.38 31.32 5.61
N LEU A 6 -19.06 30.20 5.89
CA LEU A 6 -18.64 28.84 5.51
C LEU A 6 -18.31 28.75 4.01
N SER A 7 -18.94 29.60 3.21
CA SER A 7 -18.69 29.77 1.77
C SER A 7 -17.23 30.09 1.43
N ARG A 8 -16.49 30.77 2.32
CA ARG A 8 -15.06 31.09 2.15
C ARG A 8 -14.13 29.94 2.50
N LEU A 9 -14.58 29.01 3.35
CA LEU A 9 -13.80 27.83 3.79
C LEU A 9 -14.01 26.62 2.88
N ARG A 10 -15.09 26.60 2.09
CA ARG A 10 -15.46 25.50 1.19
C ARG A 10 -14.37 25.07 0.19
N PRO A 11 -13.63 25.96 -0.49
CA PRO A 11 -12.55 25.53 -1.38
C PRO A 11 -11.37 24.91 -0.62
N TRP A 12 -11.09 25.37 0.60
CA TRP A 12 -10.07 24.79 1.46
C TRP A 12 -10.50 23.39 1.93
N LEU A 13 -11.76 23.24 2.31
CA LEU A 13 -12.33 21.95 2.69
C LEU A 13 -12.26 20.93 1.54
N TRP A 14 -12.54 21.36 0.30
CA TRP A 14 -12.35 20.52 -0.89
C TRP A 14 -10.89 20.16 -1.12
N LEU A 15 -9.97 21.11 -0.98
CA LEU A 15 -8.54 20.85 -1.12
C LEU A 15 -8.04 19.83 -0.08
N LEU A 16 -8.49 19.98 1.18
CA LEU A 16 -8.20 19.03 2.26
C LEU A 16 -8.76 17.63 1.97
N CYS A 17 -9.96 17.53 1.39
CA CYS A 17 -10.53 16.24 0.97
C CYS A 17 -9.81 15.61 -0.22
N CYS A 18 -9.11 16.39 -1.06
CA CYS A 18 -8.36 15.88 -2.21
C CYS A 18 -6.92 15.42 -1.87
N LEU A 19 -6.37 15.79 -0.70
CA LEU A 19 -5.04 15.36 -0.25
C LEU A 19 -4.79 13.83 -0.31
N PRO A 20 -5.70 12.93 0.13
CA PRO A 20 -5.43 11.50 0.12
C PRO A 20 -5.33 10.89 -1.28
N LEU A 21 -5.79 11.57 -2.33
CA LEU A 21 -5.68 11.09 -3.71
C LEU A 21 -4.23 11.08 -4.22
N TRP A 22 -3.31 11.73 -3.49
CA TRP A 22 -1.89 11.76 -3.79
C TRP A 22 -1.08 10.72 -2.99
N ALA A 23 -1.74 9.84 -2.25
CA ALA A 23 -1.07 8.72 -1.62
C ALA A 23 -0.57 7.76 -2.71
N GLN A 24 0.75 7.71 -2.89
CA GLN A 24 1.38 6.73 -3.76
C GLN A 24 1.33 5.37 -3.06
N ALA A 25 0.71 4.39 -3.72
CA ALA A 25 0.85 2.99 -3.32
C ALA A 25 2.33 2.61 -3.43
N GLY A 26 2.82 1.88 -2.44
CA GLY A 26 4.17 1.34 -2.48
C GLY A 26 4.24 0.00 -3.22
N PRO A 27 5.45 -0.58 -3.28
CA PRO A 27 5.70 -1.79 -4.07
C PRO A 27 4.88 -3.01 -3.64
N ALA A 28 4.50 -3.13 -2.36
CA ALA A 28 3.74 -4.28 -1.87
C ALA A 28 2.27 -4.18 -2.26
N SER A 29 1.71 -2.97 -2.18
CA SER A 29 0.36 -2.68 -2.65
C SER A 29 0.23 -2.88 -4.17
N ASP A 30 1.18 -2.36 -4.96
CA ASP A 30 1.22 -2.57 -6.42
C ASP A 30 1.29 -4.06 -6.78
N PHE A 31 2.11 -4.82 -6.06
CA PHE A 31 2.23 -6.26 -6.28
C PHE A 31 0.96 -7.02 -5.90
N ALA A 32 0.32 -6.65 -4.80
CA ALA A 32 -0.92 -7.28 -4.34
C ALA A 32 -2.08 -7.08 -5.31
N ALA A 33 -2.19 -5.89 -5.90
CA ALA A 33 -3.22 -5.55 -6.88
C ALA A 33 -2.96 -6.18 -8.27
N ALA A 34 -1.73 -6.59 -8.56
CA ALA A 34 -1.34 -7.10 -9.87
C ALA A 34 -1.78 -8.56 -10.11
N SER A 35 -2.23 -8.85 -11.33
CA SER A 35 -2.37 -10.24 -11.81
C SER A 35 -1.03 -10.99 -11.78
N ARG A 36 -1.04 -12.33 -11.79
CA ARG A 36 0.20 -13.15 -11.79
C ARG A 36 1.18 -12.78 -12.92
N ALA A 37 0.67 -12.49 -14.11
CA ALA A 37 1.51 -12.06 -15.23
C ALA A 37 2.12 -10.67 -14.99
N GLN A 38 1.37 -9.74 -14.39
CA GLN A 38 1.87 -8.41 -14.02
C GLN A 38 2.87 -8.49 -12.86
N GLN A 39 2.63 -9.35 -11.87
CA GLN A 39 3.56 -9.62 -10.77
C GLN A 39 4.92 -10.10 -11.30
N ALA A 40 4.94 -11.02 -12.26
CA ALA A 40 6.17 -11.45 -12.91
C ALA A 40 6.90 -10.29 -13.60
N ARG A 41 6.17 -9.43 -14.32
CA ARG A 41 6.75 -8.23 -14.97
C ARG A 41 7.33 -7.24 -13.97
N LEU A 42 6.66 -7.02 -12.83
CA LEU A 42 7.18 -6.18 -11.75
C LEU A 42 8.49 -6.76 -11.21
N LEU A 43 8.54 -8.07 -10.92
CA LEU A 43 9.76 -8.72 -10.45
C LEU A 43 10.91 -8.62 -11.47
N GLN A 44 10.61 -8.75 -12.77
CA GLN A 44 11.59 -8.56 -13.84
C GLN A 44 12.11 -7.12 -13.87
N ALA A 45 11.22 -6.14 -13.78
CA ALA A 45 11.61 -4.73 -13.74
C ALA A 45 12.47 -4.40 -12.51
N TRP A 46 12.11 -4.93 -11.35
CA TRP A 46 12.87 -4.72 -10.11
C TRP A 46 14.23 -5.42 -10.09
N ALA A 47 14.39 -6.51 -10.84
CA ALA A 47 15.70 -7.12 -11.04
C ALA A 47 16.64 -6.23 -11.87
N ALA A 48 16.10 -5.43 -12.79
CA ALA A 48 16.86 -4.46 -13.58
C ALA A 48 17.19 -3.19 -12.80
N GLU A 49 16.34 -2.78 -11.85
CA GLU A 49 16.55 -1.61 -10.99
C GLU A 49 16.37 -1.98 -9.50
N PRO A 50 17.44 -2.41 -8.82
CA PRO A 50 17.37 -2.82 -7.42
C PRO A 50 17.04 -1.66 -6.47
N ASP A 51 16.18 -1.93 -5.49
CA ASP A 51 15.73 -0.94 -4.50
C ASP A 51 15.53 -1.60 -3.14
N ALA A 52 16.12 -1.02 -2.10
CA ALA A 52 16.07 -1.53 -0.73
C ALA A 52 14.65 -1.53 -0.16
N ALA A 53 13.78 -0.61 -0.59
CA ALA A 53 12.39 -0.53 -0.11
C ALA A 53 11.58 -1.80 -0.45
N ARG A 54 12.02 -2.59 -1.44
CA ARG A 54 11.35 -3.80 -1.91
C ARG A 54 11.82 -5.06 -1.19
N LEU A 55 12.88 -4.98 -0.39
CA LEU A 55 13.47 -6.13 0.29
C LEU A 55 12.49 -6.88 1.21
N PRO A 56 11.64 -6.21 2.03
CA PRO A 56 10.69 -6.92 2.89
C PRO A 56 9.73 -7.81 2.07
N LEU A 57 9.20 -7.27 0.98
CA LEU A 57 8.32 -8.00 0.06
C LEU A 57 9.05 -9.18 -0.60
N LEU A 58 10.23 -8.94 -1.16
CA LEU A 58 11.01 -9.98 -1.86
C LEU A 58 11.41 -11.12 -0.92
N GLN A 59 11.78 -10.81 0.32
CA GLN A 59 12.10 -11.81 1.34
C GLN A 59 10.86 -12.62 1.75
N ALA A 60 9.71 -11.98 1.88
CA ALA A 60 8.45 -12.66 2.18
C ALA A 60 8.01 -13.57 1.02
N LEU A 61 8.15 -13.11 -0.24
CA LEU A 61 7.87 -13.91 -1.43
C LEU A 61 8.77 -15.15 -1.51
N LYS A 62 10.08 -14.96 -1.29
CA LYS A 62 11.05 -16.06 -1.26
C LYS A 62 10.72 -17.12 -0.20
N GLN A 63 10.16 -16.69 0.93
CA GLN A 63 9.75 -17.58 2.02
C GLN A 63 8.35 -18.16 1.84
N GLU A 64 7.63 -17.76 0.79
CA GLU A 64 6.22 -18.12 0.56
C GLU A 64 5.30 -17.67 1.72
N LYS A 65 5.63 -16.55 2.37
CA LYS A 65 4.90 -16.02 3.53
C LYS A 65 4.07 -14.78 3.24
N VAL A 66 3.85 -14.44 1.98
CA VAL A 66 2.99 -13.31 1.60
C VAL A 66 1.53 -13.73 1.73
N VAL A 67 0.79 -12.98 2.53
CA VAL A 67 -0.67 -13.11 2.67
C VAL A 67 -1.29 -11.80 2.20
N ILE A 68 -2.29 -11.90 1.33
CA ILE A 68 -3.10 -10.75 0.93
C ILE A 68 -4.43 -10.88 1.68
N ASP A 69 -4.83 -9.82 2.37
CA ASP A 69 -6.10 -9.80 3.11
C ASP A 69 -7.29 -9.43 2.20
N GLY A 70 -8.48 -9.35 2.78
CA GLY A 70 -9.70 -9.01 2.04
C GLY A 70 -9.73 -7.58 1.49
N ALA A 71 -8.87 -6.68 2.00
CA ALA A 71 -8.72 -5.32 1.53
C ALA A 71 -7.65 -5.17 0.42
N GLY A 72 -6.99 -6.27 0.04
CA GLY A 72 -5.91 -6.25 -0.95
C GLY A 72 -4.57 -5.76 -0.38
N GLN A 73 -4.42 -5.70 0.94
CA GLN A 73 -3.17 -5.32 1.59
C GLN A 73 -2.26 -6.52 1.78
N ALA A 74 -0.96 -6.31 1.53
CA ALA A 74 0.05 -7.34 1.63
C ALA A 74 0.66 -7.41 3.03
N PHE A 75 0.71 -8.62 3.58
CA PHE A 75 1.29 -8.92 4.87
C PHE A 75 2.34 -10.03 4.74
N VAL A 76 3.30 -10.05 5.66
CA VAL A 76 4.18 -11.19 5.89
C VAL A 76 3.68 -11.97 7.10
N GLN A 77 3.54 -13.28 6.93
CA GLN A 77 3.24 -14.18 8.03
C GLN A 77 4.51 -14.45 8.85
N GLN A 78 4.49 -14.18 10.15
CA GLN A 78 5.56 -14.50 11.10
C GLN A 78 4.98 -15.27 12.29
N GLY A 79 4.98 -16.60 12.18
CA GLY A 79 4.27 -17.47 13.12
C GLY A 79 2.76 -17.23 13.02
N ASP A 80 2.14 -16.90 14.16
CA ASP A 80 0.71 -16.58 14.25
C ASP A 80 0.40 -15.10 13.96
N LYS A 81 1.42 -14.27 13.70
CA LYS A 81 1.26 -12.84 13.45
C LYS A 81 1.31 -12.51 11.96
N LEU A 82 0.52 -11.53 11.55
CA LEU A 82 0.58 -10.88 10.24
C LEU A 82 1.14 -9.47 10.44
N LEU A 83 2.25 -9.17 9.77
CA LEU A 83 2.87 -7.85 9.80
C LEU A 83 2.69 -7.19 8.42
N PRO A 84 2.29 -5.92 8.35
CA PRO A 84 2.13 -5.25 7.07
C PRO A 84 3.48 -5.18 6.33
N LEU A 85 3.47 -5.48 5.03
CA LEU A 85 4.63 -5.30 4.16
C LEU A 85 4.80 -3.84 3.72
N GLU A 86 3.78 -3.01 3.96
CA GLU A 86 3.74 -1.60 3.60
C GLU A 86 2.81 -0.82 4.52
N GLY A 87 3.27 0.35 4.96
CA GLY A 87 2.54 1.18 5.92
C GLY A 87 2.30 0.47 7.25
N ASP A 88 1.30 0.95 7.98
CA ASP A 88 0.94 0.48 9.33
C ASP A 88 -0.46 -0.16 9.35
N ALA A 89 -0.88 -0.75 8.22
CA ALA A 89 -2.21 -1.33 8.07
C ALA A 89 -2.46 -2.49 9.05
N ALA A 90 -3.64 -2.52 9.66
CA ALA A 90 -4.13 -3.68 10.38
C ALA A 90 -4.77 -4.67 9.40
N VAL A 91 -4.60 -5.97 9.64
CA VAL A 91 -5.19 -7.03 8.80
C VAL A 91 -6.71 -6.96 8.78
N GLN A 92 -7.32 -7.02 7.60
CA GLN A 92 -8.76 -6.98 7.39
C GLN A 92 -9.28 -8.25 6.73
N GLY A 93 -9.93 -9.11 7.54
CA GLY A 93 -10.54 -10.36 7.04
C GLY A 93 -9.52 -11.31 6.39
N ARG A 94 -9.96 -12.50 6.01
CA ARG A 94 -9.19 -13.44 5.19
C ARG A 94 -10.05 -13.94 4.04
#